data_AF-A0AAU6KWW3-F1
#
_entry.id   AF-A0AAU6KWW3-F1
#
_cell.length_a   1.000
_cell.length_b   1.000
_cell.length_c   1.000
_cell.angle_alpha   90.00
_cell.angle_beta   90.00
_cell.angle_gamma   90.00
#
_symmetry.space_group_name_H-M   'P 1'
#
loop_
_entity.id
_entity.type
_entity.pdbx_description
1 polymer ?
#
loop_
_entity_poly.entity_id
_entity_poly.type
_entity_poly.pdbx_seq_one_letter_code
_entity_poly.pdbx_strand_id
1 'polypeptide(L)'
;MSLSEAELARPSSLPQGVVHRTTIDWRPWNEALSMVNLVADRDIAEAAHALDEQIWRLHTKVKRGLTPEENWFILRSRVESAQNSFIVTARRRLSPAGGSLQRFSGRPAPDDPIWTS
;
A
#
# COMPACT_ATOMS: atom_id res chain seq x y z
N MET A 1 7.57 23.59 -44.80
CA MET A 1 6.93 23.48 -43.47
C MET A 1 7.85 22.62 -42.62
N SER A 2 8.60 23.25 -41.71
CA SER A 2 9.65 22.60 -40.92
C SER A 2 9.04 21.93 -39.69
N LEU A 3 9.58 20.77 -39.29
CA LEU A 3 9.26 20.04 -38.05
C LEU A 3 9.33 20.90 -36.77
N SER A 4 9.89 22.10 -36.87
CA SER A 4 10.13 23.09 -35.81
C SER A 4 8.86 23.76 -35.26
N GLU A 5 7.79 23.88 -36.04
CA GLU A 5 6.59 24.63 -35.63
C GLU A 5 5.63 23.78 -34.78
N ALA A 6 5.68 22.45 -34.89
CA ALA A 6 4.81 21.54 -34.13
C ALA A 6 5.26 21.36 -32.66
N GLU A 7 6.53 21.64 -32.35
CA GLU A 7 7.05 21.58 -30.96
C GLU A 7 6.72 22.82 -30.13
N LEU A 8 6.40 23.95 -30.78
CA LEU A 8 6.09 25.23 -30.12
C LEU A 8 4.64 25.34 -29.61
N ALA A 9 3.77 24.38 -29.93
CA ALA A 9 2.35 24.39 -29.56
C ALA A 9 2.01 23.48 -28.36
N ARG A 10 3.00 23.02 -27.58
CA ARG A 10 2.71 22.24 -26.37
C ARG A 10 2.44 23.20 -25.20
N PRO A 11 1.21 23.29 -24.66
CA PRO A 11 0.95 24.13 -23.50
C PRO A 11 1.82 23.70 -22.32
N SER A 12 2.75 24.58 -21.95
CA SER A 12 3.69 24.43 -20.86
C SER A 12 3.05 24.85 -19.54
N SER A 13 2.16 24.01 -19.00
CA SER A 13 1.76 24.07 -17.58
C SER A 13 0.86 22.90 -17.22
N LEU A 14 1.45 21.70 -17.11
CA LEU A 14 0.96 20.80 -16.07
C LEU A 14 1.54 21.34 -14.76
N PRO A 15 0.75 21.53 -13.69
CA PRO A 15 1.35 21.78 -12.38
C PRO A 15 2.29 20.62 -12.11
N GLN A 16 3.59 20.87 -12.19
CA GLN A 16 4.61 19.94 -11.74
C GLN A 16 4.48 19.88 -10.23
N GLY A 17 3.56 19.03 -9.77
CA GLY A 17 3.55 18.58 -8.38
C GLY A 17 4.98 18.17 -8.08
N VAL A 18 5.58 18.79 -7.06
CA VAL A 18 6.95 18.52 -6.67
C VAL A 18 7.05 17.02 -6.40
N VAL A 19 7.72 16.30 -7.29
CA VAL A 19 8.03 14.88 -7.06
C VAL A 19 9.10 14.84 -6.00
N HIS A 20 8.70 14.89 -4.73
CA HIS A 20 9.59 14.57 -3.64
C HIS A 20 10.00 13.11 -3.83
N ARG A 21 11.27 12.87 -4.17
CA ARG A 21 11.88 11.55 -4.07
C ARG A 21 11.78 11.13 -2.60
N THR A 22 10.74 10.40 -2.26
CA THR A 22 10.64 9.70 -0.99
C THR A 22 11.66 8.57 -1.03
N THR A 23 12.84 8.82 -0.47
CA THR A 23 13.83 7.78 -0.18
C THR A 23 13.32 6.98 1.01
N ILE A 24 12.35 6.10 0.77
CA ILE A 24 11.88 5.15 1.77
C ILE A 24 13.07 4.23 2.10
N ASP A 25 13.46 4.21 3.37
CA ASP A 25 14.42 3.23 3.87
C ASP A 25 13.69 1.90 4.13
N TRP A 26 14.01 0.89 3.32
CA TRP A 26 13.39 -0.43 3.36
C TRP A 26 14.05 -1.38 4.37
N ARG A 27 15.18 -1.01 4.99
CA ARG A 27 15.92 -1.90 5.90
C ARG A 27 15.07 -2.39 7.07
N PRO A 28 14.32 -1.54 7.81
CA PRO A 28 13.53 -2.01 8.95
C PRO A 28 12.44 -3.02 8.54
N TRP A 29 11.85 -2.83 7.36
CA TRP A 29 10.86 -3.76 6.82
C TRP A 29 11.48 -5.12 6.48
N ASN A 30 12.63 -5.11 5.79
CA ASN A 30 13.33 -6.33 5.42
C ASN A 30 13.82 -7.11 6.65
N GLU A 31 14.30 -6.41 7.68
CA GLU A 31 14.69 -7.01 8.96
C GLU A 31 13.48 -7.67 9.65
N ALA A 32 12.34 -6.98 9.72
CA ALA A 32 11.11 -7.53 10.29
C ALA A 32 10.62 -8.77 9.53
N LEU A 33 10.59 -8.72 8.19
CA LEU A 33 10.19 -9.86 7.36
C LEU A 33 11.15 -11.04 7.52
N SER A 34 12.45 -10.78 7.65
CA SER A 34 13.46 -11.81 7.94
C SER A 34 13.22 -12.47 9.30
N MET A 35 12.92 -11.69 10.33
CA MET A 35 12.58 -12.23 11.65
C MET A 35 11.32 -13.10 11.60
N VAL A 36 10.26 -12.66 10.91
CA VAL A 36 9.04 -13.46 10.73
C VAL A 36 9.36 -14.80 10.05
N ASN A 37 10.17 -14.79 9.00
CA ASN A 37 10.59 -16.03 8.31
C ASN A 37 11.37 -16.99 9.22
N LEU A 38 12.11 -16.47 10.20
CA LEU A 38 12.92 -17.27 11.11
C LEU A 38 12.12 -17.86 12.28
N VAL A 39 11.14 -17.12 12.83
CA VAL A 39 10.52 -17.45 14.13
C VAL A 39 9.04 -17.78 14.06
N ALA A 40 8.34 -17.39 12.98
CA ALA A 40 6.90 -17.53 12.91
C ALA A 40 6.47 -18.88 12.30
N ASP A 41 5.25 -19.31 12.64
CA ASP A 41 4.58 -20.42 11.96
C ASP A 41 4.42 -20.12 10.45
N ARG A 42 4.41 -21.18 9.63
CA ARG A 42 4.36 -21.07 8.16
C ARG A 42 3.23 -20.16 7.69
N ASP A 43 2.03 -20.30 8.25
CA ASP A 43 0.87 -19.53 7.80
C ASP A 43 1.02 -18.03 8.12
N ILE A 44 1.71 -17.70 9.21
CA ILE A 44 2.01 -16.30 9.56
C ILE A 44 3.03 -15.73 8.57
N ALA A 45 4.06 -16.50 8.22
CA ALA A 45 5.06 -16.10 7.24
C ALA A 45 4.44 -15.89 5.85
N GLU A 46 3.60 -16.83 5.38
CA GLU A 46 2.87 -16.69 4.12
C GLU A 46 1.99 -15.43 4.09
N ALA A 47 1.27 -15.15 5.18
CA ALA A 47 0.45 -13.94 5.28
C ALA A 47 1.29 -12.64 5.30
N ALA A 48 2.49 -12.67 5.88
CA ALA A 48 3.43 -11.54 5.85
C ALA A 48 3.96 -11.28 4.44
N HIS A 49 4.29 -12.33 3.67
CA HIS A 49 4.71 -12.20 2.26
C HIS A 49 3.58 -11.68 1.37
N ALA A 50 2.33 -12.07 1.61
CA ALA A 50 1.19 -11.52 0.89
C ALA A 50 1.03 -10.00 1.13
N LEU A 51 1.33 -9.52 2.34
CA LEU A 51 1.38 -8.09 2.67
C LEU A 51 2.55 -7.39 1.97
N ASP A 52 3.76 -7.96 2.05
CA ASP A 52 4.95 -7.47 1.35
C ASP A 52 4.69 -7.26 -0.16
N GLU A 53 4.04 -8.24 -0.80
CA GLU A 53 3.70 -8.16 -2.21
C GLU A 53 2.80 -6.94 -2.52
N GLN A 54 1.76 -6.67 -1.69
CA GLN A 54 0.91 -5.51 -1.93
C GLN A 54 1.65 -4.19 -1.70
N ILE A 55 2.56 -4.13 -0.73
CA ILE A 55 3.40 -2.97 -0.46
C ILE A 55 4.32 -2.70 -1.66
N TRP A 56 4.98 -3.71 -2.21
CA TRP A 56 5.83 -3.56 -3.41
C TRP A 56 5.06 -3.16 -4.65
N ARG A 57 3.86 -3.72 -4.86
CA ARG A 57 2.97 -3.33 -5.96
C ARG A 57 2.59 -1.85 -5.87
N LEU A 58 2.27 -1.36 -4.66
CA LEU A 58 1.99 0.05 -4.43
C LEU A 58 3.25 0.91 -4.65
N HIS A 59 4.37 0.55 -4.03
CA HIS A 59 5.63 1.29 -4.13
C HIS A 59 6.10 1.43 -5.59
N THR A 60 6.02 0.35 -6.38
CA THR A 60 6.42 0.36 -7.79
C THR A 60 5.56 1.31 -8.63
N LYS A 61 4.25 1.38 -8.35
CA LYS A 61 3.35 2.33 -9.04
C LYS A 61 3.70 3.78 -8.69
N VAL A 62 3.89 4.08 -7.40
CA VAL A 62 4.28 5.41 -6.93
C VAL A 62 5.62 5.83 -7.52
N LYS A 63 6.64 4.95 -7.48
CA LYS A 63 7.98 5.21 -8.02
C LYS A 63 7.98 5.52 -9.52
N ARG A 64 7.05 4.96 -10.28
CA ARG A 64 6.90 5.20 -11.73
C ARG A 64 6.20 6.54 -12.05
N GLY A 65 5.87 7.36 -11.05
CA GLY A 65 5.14 8.61 -11.26
C GLY A 65 3.69 8.39 -11.65
N LEU A 66 3.16 7.17 -11.52
CA LEU A 66 1.74 6.90 -11.64
C LEU A 66 1.07 7.40 -10.36
N THR A 67 0.79 8.70 -10.31
CA THR A 67 0.03 9.31 -9.22
C THR A 67 -1.37 8.73 -9.24
N PRO A 68 -1.79 8.05 -8.17
CA PRO A 68 -3.05 7.34 -8.17
C PRO A 68 -4.15 8.23 -7.61
N GLU A 69 -4.30 9.51 -7.96
CA GLU A 69 -5.41 10.30 -7.39
C GLU A 69 -6.77 9.61 -7.63
N GLU A 70 -6.97 9.06 -8.83
CA GLU A 70 -8.17 8.29 -9.17
C GLU A 70 -8.20 6.87 -8.59
N ASN A 71 -7.06 6.32 -8.12
CA ASN A 71 -6.94 4.90 -7.74
C ASN A 71 -6.30 4.66 -6.35
N TRP A 72 -6.04 5.71 -5.59
CA TRP A 72 -5.30 5.67 -4.33
C TRP A 72 -6.07 4.85 -3.31
N PHE A 73 -7.38 5.06 -3.23
CA PHE A 73 -8.26 4.31 -2.36
C PHE A 73 -8.21 2.81 -2.64
N ILE A 74 -8.19 2.39 -3.90
CA ILE A 74 -8.12 0.97 -4.28
C ILE A 74 -6.75 0.39 -3.91
N LEU A 75 -5.66 1.09 -4.24
CA LEU A 75 -4.31 0.62 -3.94
C LEU A 75 -4.06 0.51 -2.44
N ARG A 76 -4.47 1.53 -1.69
CA ARG A 76 -4.42 1.55 -0.23
C ARG A 76 -5.28 0.44 0.37
N SER A 77 -6.51 0.24 -0.11
CA SER A 77 -7.41 -0.80 0.41
C SER A 77 -6.85 -2.20 0.25
N ARG A 78 -6.07 -2.48 -0.81
CA ARG A 78 -5.39 -3.77 -0.97
C ARG A 78 -4.32 -4.00 0.10
N VAL A 79 -3.53 -2.98 0.42
CA VAL A 79 -2.53 -3.05 1.50
C VAL A 79 -3.22 -3.23 2.86
N GLU A 80 -4.26 -2.43 3.14
CA GLU A 80 -5.02 -2.54 4.41
C GLU A 80 -5.69 -3.92 4.56
N SER A 81 -6.22 -4.48 3.48
CA SER A 81 -6.81 -5.82 3.49
C SER A 81 -5.77 -6.90 3.77
N ALA A 82 -4.60 -6.84 3.13
CA ALA A 82 -3.51 -7.78 3.38
C ALA A 82 -2.97 -7.67 4.81
N GLN A 83 -2.86 -6.44 5.33
CA GLN A 83 -2.46 -6.18 6.72
C GLN A 83 -3.45 -6.81 7.70
N ASN A 84 -4.76 -6.66 7.48
CA ASN A 84 -5.78 -7.28 8.32
C ASN A 84 -5.69 -8.82 8.27
N SER A 85 -5.47 -9.41 7.09
CA SER A 85 -5.29 -10.86 6.94
C SER A 85 -4.06 -11.37 7.70
N PHE A 86 -2.93 -10.65 7.66
CA PHE A 86 -1.75 -10.97 8.46
C PHE A 86 -2.06 -10.95 9.97
N ILE A 87 -2.71 -9.89 10.46
CA ILE A 87 -3.08 -9.75 11.88
C ILE A 87 -4.00 -10.88 12.34
N VAL A 88 -5.05 -11.18 11.57
CA VAL A 88 -6.00 -12.25 11.90
C VAL A 88 -5.30 -13.60 11.95
N THR A 89 -4.43 -13.89 10.97
CA THR A 89 -3.66 -15.14 10.92
C THR A 89 -2.72 -15.26 12.10
N ALA A 90 -1.95 -14.21 12.40
CA ALA A 90 -1.05 -14.16 13.54
C ALA A 90 -1.79 -14.38 14.86
N ARG A 91 -2.94 -13.71 15.07
CA ARG A 91 -3.72 -13.87 16.29
C ARG A 91 -4.26 -15.29 16.47
N ARG A 92 -4.81 -15.88 15.41
CA ARG A 92 -5.32 -17.26 15.44
C ARG A 92 -4.23 -18.26 15.80
N ARG A 93 -3.01 -18.06 15.28
CA ARG A 93 -1.87 -18.95 15.47
C ARG A 93 -1.16 -18.75 16.81
N LEU A 94 -1.09 -17.51 17.31
CA LEU A 94 -0.34 -17.16 18.53
C LEU A 94 -1.19 -17.12 19.81
N SER A 95 -2.52 -17.05 19.71
CA SER A 95 -3.41 -17.02 20.88
C SER A 95 -4.65 -17.90 20.68
N PRO A 96 -4.86 -18.95 21.52
CA PRO A 96 -6.04 -19.80 21.44
C PRO A 96 -7.36 -19.06 21.72
N ALA A 97 -7.31 -17.92 22.41
CA ALA A 97 -8.47 -17.06 22.70
C ALA A 97 -8.74 -16.02 21.58
N GLY A 98 -7.94 -16.01 20.52
CA GLY A 98 -7.94 -14.98 19.48
C GLY A 98 -9.06 -15.16 18.46
N GLY A 99 -10.30 -14.81 18.83
CA GLY A 99 -11.36 -14.57 17.85
C GLY A 99 -10.92 -13.56 16.77
N SER A 100 -11.52 -13.64 15.59
CA SER A 100 -11.27 -12.69 14.50
C SER A 100 -11.54 -11.27 15.00
N LEU A 101 -10.54 -10.38 14.89
CA LEU A 101 -10.80 -8.96 15.16
C LEU A 101 -11.70 -8.42 14.04
N GLN A 102 -12.75 -7.69 14.44
CA GLN A 102 -13.30 -6.71 13.52
C GLN A 102 -12.20 -5.69 13.20
N ARG A 103 -12.18 -5.25 11.94
CA ARG A 103 -11.20 -4.28 11.42
C ARG A 103 -11.07 -3.10 12.38
N PHE A 104 -9.93 -2.98 13.07
CA PHE A 104 -9.55 -1.74 13.76
C PHE A 104 -8.99 -0.75 12.74
N SER A 105 -9.77 -0.39 11.72
CA SER A 105 -9.43 0.82 10.99
C SER A 105 -9.88 1.98 11.85
N GLY A 106 -9.01 2.94 12.14
CA GLY A 106 -9.42 4.26 12.62
C GLY A 106 -10.26 5.05 11.60
N ARG A 107 -10.87 4.35 10.64
CA ARG A 107 -11.80 4.86 9.64
C ARG A 107 -13.22 4.50 10.09
N PRO A 108 -14.15 5.44 9.91
CA PRO A 108 -15.56 5.15 10.04
C PRO A 108 -15.99 4.05 9.06
N ALA A 109 -17.04 3.30 9.41
CA ALA A 109 -17.50 2.14 8.66
C ALA A 109 -17.85 2.49 7.19
N PRO A 110 -17.88 1.55 6.24
CA PRO A 110 -18.15 1.85 4.83
C PRO A 110 -19.50 2.51 4.56
N ASP A 111 -20.45 2.30 5.47
CA ASP A 111 -21.80 2.87 5.54
C ASP A 111 -21.88 4.16 6.36
N ASP A 112 -20.75 4.68 6.85
CA ASP A 112 -20.71 5.89 7.65
C ASP A 112 -21.04 7.14 6.78
N PRO A 113 -21.94 8.04 7.24
CA PRO A 113 -22.33 9.24 6.50
C PRO A 113 -21.18 10.16 6.11
N ILE A 114 -20.03 10.08 6.80
CA ILE A 114 -18.81 10.84 6.46
C ILE A 114 -18.34 10.60 5.02
N TRP A 115 -18.71 9.47 4.40
CA TRP A 115 -18.30 9.12 3.04
C TRP A 115 -19.23 9.69 1.95
N THR A 116 -20.44 10.12 2.31
CA THR A 116 -21.47 10.62 1.37
C THR A 116 -21.70 12.13 1.45
N SER A 117 -21.01 12.82 2.37
CA SER A 117 -21.19 14.25 2.64
C SER A 117 -20.19 15.15 1.93
#